data_AF-A0A447RPF4-F1
#
_entry.id   AF-A0A447RPF4-F1
#
_cell.length_a   1.000
_cell.length_b   1.000
_cell.length_c   1.000
_cell.angle_alpha   90.00
_cell.angle_beta   90.00
_cell.angle_gamma   90.00
#
_symmetry.space_group_name_H-M   'P 1'
#
loop_
_entity.id
_entity.type
_entity.pdbx_description
1 polymer ?
#
loop_
_entity_poly.entity_id
_entity_poly.type
_entity_poly.pdbx_seq_one_letter_code
_entity_poly.pdbx_strand_id
1 'polypeptide(L)' 'MNRFVIADSTVCIGCRTCEAACSETHRQHGLQAMPRLQVMRNEKESAPQMCHHCEDAPCATVLPG' A
#
# COMPACT_ATOMS: atom_id res chain seq x y z
N MET A 1 -7.51 -13.46 -14.19
CA MET A 1 -8.25 -12.19 -14.08
C MET A 1 -7.43 -11.26 -13.21
N ASN A 2 -6.87 -10.19 -13.76
CA ASN A 2 -6.00 -9.27 -13.02
C ASN A 2 -6.84 -8.41 -12.07
N ARG A 3 -6.31 -8.10 -10.89
CA ARG A 3 -6.94 -7.22 -9.89
C ARG A 3 -6.07 -5.98 -9.75
N PHE A 4 -6.70 -4.81 -9.76
CA PHE A 4 -6.02 -3.53 -9.68
C PHE A 4 -6.55 -2.72 -8.50
N VAL A 5 -5.67 -1.91 -7.92
CA VAL A 5 -6.01 -0.91 -6.90
C VAL A 5 -5.50 0.43 -7.39
N ILE A 6 -6.36 1.43 -7.45
CA ILE A 6 -6.03 2.78 -7.93
C ILE A 6 -6.14 3.74 -6.75
N ALA A 7 -5.07 4.48 -6.49
CA ALA A 7 -5.04 5.57 -5.51
C ALA A 7 -5.20 6.90 -6.25
N ASP A 8 -6.34 7.57 -6.05
CA ASP A 8 -6.59 8.89 -6.61
C ASP A 8 -6.07 9.98 -5.65
N SER A 9 -5.01 10.69 -6.08
CA SER A 9 -4.36 11.75 -5.31
C SER A 9 -5.22 12.99 -5.14
N THR A 10 -6.23 13.20 -6.01
CA THR A 10 -7.06 14.41 -6.01
C THR A 10 -8.09 14.40 -4.89
N VAL A 11 -8.47 13.23 -4.38
CA VAL A 11 -9.43 13.05 -3.28
C VAL A 11 -8.77 12.61 -1.98
N CYS A 12 -7.53 12.13 -2.03
CA CYS A 12 -6.81 11.69 -0.84
C CYS A 12 -6.34 12.90 -0.03
N ILE A 13 -6.89 13.03 1.18
CA ILE A 13 -6.57 14.11 2.15
C ILE A 13 -5.47 13.74 3.16
N GLY A 14 -4.90 12.54 3.04
CA GLY A 14 -3.83 12.07 3.92
C GLY A 14 -4.28 11.70 5.35
N CYS A 15 -5.53 11.24 5.52
CA CYS A 15 -6.11 10.91 6.84
C CYS A 15 -5.50 9.66 7.52
N ARG A 16 -4.71 8.86 6.81
CA ARG A 16 -4.05 7.63 7.30
C ARG A 16 -4.97 6.52 7.82
N THR A 17 -6.28 6.63 7.64
CA THR A 17 -7.23 5.56 7.98
C THR A 17 -6.93 4.27 7.23
N CYS A 18 -6.44 4.35 5.98
CA CYS A 18 -6.02 3.18 5.21
C CYS A 18 -4.82 2.44 5.84
N GLU A 19 -3.88 3.14 6.47
CA GLU A 19 -2.75 2.52 7.19
C GLU A 19 -3.28 1.75 8.41
N ALA A 20 -4.12 2.41 9.22
CA ALA A 20 -4.72 1.80 10.41
C ALA A 20 -5.57 0.57 10.07
N ALA A 21 -6.41 0.66 9.03
CA ALA A 21 -7.23 -0.45 8.56
C ALA A 21 -6.36 -1.63 8.06
N CYS A 22 -5.27 -1.34 7.32
CA CYS A 22 -4.35 -2.36 6.85
C CYS A 22 -3.68 -3.09 8.03
N SER A 23 -3.14 -2.33 8.99
CA SER A 23 -2.53 -2.87 10.21
C SER A 23 -3.51 -3.74 10.99
N GLU A 24 -4.73 -3.23 11.24
CA GLU A 24 -5.75 -3.93 12.02
C GLU A 24 -6.18 -5.24 11.35
N THR A 25 -6.40 -5.20 10.04
CA THR A 25 -6.79 -6.41 9.29
C THR A 25 -5.72 -7.49 9.41
N HIS A 26 -4.44 -7.13 9.26
CA HIS A 26 -3.34 -8.09 9.37
C HIS A 26 -3.20 -8.62 10.81
N ARG A 27 -3.37 -7.75 11.82
CA ARG A 27 -3.38 -8.13 13.23
C ARG A 27 -4.46 -9.17 13.54
N GLN A 28 -5.68 -8.98 13.00
CA GLN A 28 -6.78 -9.92 13.17
C GLN A 28 -6.51 -11.30 12.57
N HIS A 29 -5.62 -11.37 11.57
CA HIS A 29 -5.15 -12.63 10.98
C HIS A 29 -3.89 -13.19 11.67
N GLY A 30 -3.49 -12.65 12.83
CA GLY A 30 -2.30 -13.10 13.58
C GLY A 30 -0.97 -12.67 12.96
N LEU A 31 -0.98 -11.75 11.99
CA LEU A 31 0.22 -11.23 11.35
C LEU A 31 0.74 -9.98 12.08
N GLN A 32 1.96 -9.56 11.73
CA GLN A 32 2.55 -8.32 12.24
C GLN A 32 1.63 -7.12 11.96
N ALA A 33 1.36 -6.31 12.97
CA ALA A 33 0.52 -5.11 12.89
C ALA A 33 1.20 -3.93 12.17
N MET A 34 2.19 -4.19 11.31
CA MET A 34 2.81 -3.17 10.48
C MET A 34 2.00 -3.04 9.18
N PRO A 35 1.52 -1.84 8.83
CA PRO A 35 0.76 -1.63 7.59
C PRO A 35 1.63 -1.94 6.37
N ARG A 36 1.00 -2.47 5.32
CA ARG A 36 1.65 -2.80 4.03
C ARG A 36 1.50 -1.70 2.98
N LEU A 37 1.06 -0.53 3.44
CA LEU A 37 0.95 0.70 2.68
C LEU A 37 1.31 1.88 3.59
N GLN A 38 1.76 2.96 2.99
CA GLN A 38 2.08 4.20 3.67
C GLN A 38 1.54 5.39 2.87
N VAL A 39 0.88 6.33 3.55
CA VAL A 39 0.47 7.60 2.97
C VAL A 39 1.71 8.46 2.76
N MET A 40 1.98 8.75 1.49
CA MET A 40 3.00 9.69 1.07
C MET A 40 2.34 11.04 0.78
N ARG A 41 3.04 12.13 1.09
CA ARG A 41 2.57 13.50 0.86
C ARG A 41 3.68 14.36 0.29
N ASN A 42 3.36 15.14 -0.73
CA ASN A 42 4.19 16.23 -1.24
C ASN A 42 3.50 17.58 -0.98
N GLU A 43 4.00 18.67 -1.55
CA GLU A 43 3.43 20.01 -1.34
C GLU A 43 1.99 20.18 -1.84
N LYS A 44 1.56 19.39 -2.83
CA LYS A 44 0.30 19.58 -3.55
C LYS A 44 -0.69 18.43 -3.38
N GLU A 45 -0.20 17.24 -3.08
CA GLU A 45 -0.95 16.00 -3.18
C GLU A 45 -0.58 15.02 -2.07
N SER A 46 -1.49 14.10 -1.79
CA SER A 46 -1.21 12.93 -0.97
C SER A 46 -1.81 11.68 -1.60
N ALA A 47 -1.16 10.54 -1.40
CA ALA A 47 -1.68 9.24 -1.85
C ALA A 47 -1.05 8.11 -1.03
N PRO A 48 -1.78 7.02 -0.76
CA PRO A 48 -1.18 5.80 -0.25
C PRO A 48 -0.25 5.20 -1.32
N GLN A 49 0.97 4.86 -0.92
CA GLN A 49 1.90 4.02 -1.66
C GLN A 49 1.93 2.62 -1.04
N MET A 50 1.85 1.61 -1.88
CA MET A 50 1.78 0.20 -1.51
C MET A 50 2.53 -0.63 -2.55
N CYS A 51 2.68 -1.94 -2.28
CA CYS A 51 3.14 -2.85 -3.32
C CYS A 51 2.22 -2.74 -4.54
N HIS A 52 2.77 -2.41 -5.71
CA HIS A 52 1.99 -2.26 -6.93
C HIS A 52 1.57 -3.60 -7.54
N HIS A 53 2.09 -4.72 -7.02
CA HIS A 53 1.87 -6.05 -7.58
C HIS A 53 2.11 -6.06 -9.10
N CYS A 54 3.23 -5.46 -9.51
CA CYS A 54 3.61 -5.31 -10.91
C CYS A 54 3.54 -6.66 -11.64
N GLU A 55 3.07 -6.65 -12.88
CA GLU A 55 3.08 -7.83 -13.75
C GLU A 55 4.52 -8.35 -13.94
N ASP A 56 5.44 -7.44 -14.28
CA ASP A 56 6.88 -7.67 -14.33
C ASP A 56 7.57 -7.11 -13.07
N ALA A 57 7.39 -7.77 -11.93
CA ALA A 57 7.93 -7.31 -10.65
C ALA A 57 9.45 -7.52 -10.54
N PRO A 58 10.30 -6.46 -10.61
CA PRO A 58 11.76 -6.62 -10.53
C PRO A 58 12.20 -7.14 -9.16
N CYS A 59 11.45 -6.84 -8.11
CA CYS A 59 11.70 -7.34 -6.76
C CYS A 59 11.59 -8.87 -6.66
N ALA A 60 10.79 -9.52 -7.52
CA ALA A 60 10.71 -10.97 -7.58
C ALA A 60 11.90 -11.58 -8.32
N THR A 61 12.45 -10.87 -9.32
CA THR A 61 13.58 -11.34 -10.14
C THR A 61 14.91 -11.33 -9.38
N VAL A 62 15.08 -10.42 -8.43
CA VAL A 62 16.36 -10.25 -7.69
C VAL A 62 16.46 -11.07 -6.41
N LEU A 63 15.44 -11.85 -6.06
CA LEU A 63 15.50 -12.73 -4.88
C LEU A 63 16.50 -13.87 -5.14
N PRO A 64 17.62 -13.95 -4.40
CA PRO A 64 18.40 -15.18 -4.39
C PRO A 64 17.52 -16.29 -3.80
N GLY A 65 17.44 -17.42 -4.51
CA GLY A 65 16.73 -18.61 -4.03
C GLY A 65 17.33 -19.18 -2.75
#